data_AF-A0A0E3KRP1-F1
#
_entry.id   AF-A0A0E3KRP1-F1
#
_cell.length_a   1.000
_cell.length_b   1.000
_cell.length_c   1.000
_cell.angle_alpha   90.00
_cell.angle_beta   90.00
_cell.angle_gamma   90.00
#
_symmetry.space_group_name_H-M   'P 1'
#
loop_
_entity.id
_entity.type
_entity.pdbx_description
1 polymer ?
#
loop_
_entity_poly.entity_id
_entity_poly.type
_entity_poly.pdbx_seq_one_letter_code
_entity_poly.pdbx_strand_id
1 'polypeptide(L)'
;MNCRRGGEIEPYTFKGTGEIVTYTFIHTAAEGFEIQAPYTLAIIQLDEGPRLTSQVVGDPEKIHIGMRVRSVFRKLGEDGKRGMIYYGTKFTPIDE
;
A
#
# COMPACT_ATOMS: atom_id res chain seq x y z
N MET A 1 -15.97 20.77 0.64
CA MET A 1 -15.65 19.32 0.71
C MET A 1 -16.97 18.58 0.54
N ASN A 2 -17.12 17.81 -0.54
CA ASN A 2 -18.40 17.19 -0.88
C ASN A 2 -18.31 15.69 -0.64
N CYS A 3 -18.81 15.21 0.50
CA CYS A 3 -18.97 13.77 0.74
C CYS A 3 -20.13 13.24 -0.13
N ARG A 4 -19.93 12.10 -0.81
CA ARG A 4 -20.91 11.52 -1.76
C ARG A 4 -22.31 11.33 -1.16
N ARG A 5 -22.43 11.07 0.14
CA ARG A 5 -23.73 10.78 0.81
C ARG A 5 -24.26 11.93 1.66
N GLY A 6 -23.59 13.08 1.68
CA GLY A 6 -23.88 14.16 2.63
C GLY A 6 -23.49 13.79 4.06
N GLY A 7 -22.95 14.74 4.82
CA GLY A 7 -22.53 14.52 6.20
C GLY A 7 -21.47 15.53 6.64
N GLU A 8 -21.27 15.62 7.95
CA GLU A 8 -20.19 16.39 8.56
C GLU A 8 -18.88 15.60 8.42
N ILE A 9 -17.86 16.24 7.84
CA ILE A 9 -16.57 15.62 7.58
C ILE A 9 -15.62 16.03 8.70
N GLU A 10 -15.16 15.04 9.44
CA GLU A 10 -14.21 15.19 10.53
C GLU A 10 -12.91 14.44 10.20
N PRO A 11 -11.73 14.90 10.67
CA PRO A 11 -10.50 14.14 10.58
C PRO A 11 -10.61 12.79 11.31
N TYR A 12 -10.14 11.72 10.68
CA TYR A 12 -10.14 10.38 11.27
C TYR A 12 -8.80 9.68 11.03
N THR A 13 -8.20 9.16 12.10
CA THR A 13 -6.95 8.41 12.04
C THR A 13 -7.24 6.92 11.98
N PHE A 14 -6.91 6.30 10.85
CA PHE A 14 -7.00 4.85 10.68
C PHE A 14 -5.89 4.12 11.44
N LYS A 15 -6.18 2.92 11.95
CA LYS A 15 -5.22 2.03 12.63
C LYS A 15 -4.11 1.53 11.69
N GLY A 16 -4.40 1.50 10.39
CA GLY A 16 -3.48 1.05 9.36
C GLY A 16 -3.35 -0.48 9.27
N THR A 17 -4.23 -1.23 9.91
CA THR A 17 -4.33 -2.69 9.79
C THR A 17 -5.41 -3.08 8.79
N GLY A 18 -5.21 -4.18 8.08
CA GLY A 18 -6.15 -4.64 7.06
C GLY A 18 -5.82 -6.02 6.50
N GLU A 19 -6.56 -6.40 5.47
CA GLU A 19 -6.50 -7.71 4.81
C GLU A 19 -6.32 -7.56 3.31
N ILE A 20 -5.50 -8.43 2.70
CA ILE A 20 -5.33 -8.47 1.25
C ILE A 20 -6.59 -9.04 0.59
N VAL A 21 -7.28 -8.21 -0.21
CA VAL A 21 -8.46 -8.63 -0.99
C VAL A 21 -8.03 -9.31 -2.28
N THR A 22 -7.01 -8.77 -2.95
CA THR A 22 -6.43 -9.30 -4.18
C THR A 22 -5.03 -8.69 -4.37
N TYR A 23 -4.18 -9.39 -5.13
CA TYR A 23 -2.82 -8.95 -5.38
C TYR A 23 -2.33 -9.40 -6.77
N THR A 24 -1.24 -8.79 -7.22
CA THR A 24 -0.50 -9.15 -8.43
C THR A 24 0.99 -8.94 -8.22
N PHE A 25 1.80 -9.70 -8.95
CA PHE A 25 3.26 -9.54 -8.97
C PHE A 25 3.67 -8.77 -10.22
N ILE A 26 4.28 -7.60 -10.01
CA ILE A 26 4.83 -6.79 -11.08
C ILE A 26 6.26 -7.24 -11.33
N HIS A 27 6.46 -8.03 -12.38
CA HIS A 27 7.79 -8.50 -12.81
C HIS A 27 8.52 -7.47 -13.66
N THR A 28 7.79 -6.72 -14.48
CA THR A 28 8.33 -5.65 -15.31
C THR A 28 7.76 -4.33 -14.81
N ALA A 29 8.56 -3.57 -14.09
CA ALA A 29 8.15 -2.27 -13.58
C ALA A 29 8.06 -1.24 -14.70
N ALA A 30 7.21 -0.23 -14.46
CA ALA A 30 7.20 0.99 -15.26
C ALA A 30 8.53 1.76 -15.08
N GLU A 31 8.80 2.67 -16.02
CA GLU A 31 9.97 3.53 -15.97
C GLU A 31 10.05 4.29 -14.64
N GLY A 32 11.22 4.29 -13.99
CA GLY A 32 11.46 4.88 -12.67
C GLY A 32 11.15 3.96 -11.47
N PHE A 33 10.59 2.77 -11.69
CA PHE A 33 10.32 1.76 -10.66
C PHE A 33 11.13 0.47 -10.84
N GLU A 34 12.10 0.47 -11.77
CA GLU A 34 12.88 -0.70 -12.15
C GLU A 34 13.60 -1.33 -10.96
N ILE A 35 14.10 -0.50 -10.04
CA ILE A 35 14.82 -0.92 -8.84
C ILE A 35 13.91 -1.63 -7.83
N GLN A 36 12.59 -1.51 -7.97
CA GLN A 36 11.62 -2.15 -7.08
C GLN A 36 11.12 -3.48 -7.64
N ALA A 37 11.32 -3.77 -8.94
CA ALA A 37 10.90 -5.04 -9.52
C ALA A 37 11.78 -6.21 -9.07
N PRO A 38 11.21 -7.39 -8.78
CA PRO A 38 9.78 -7.67 -8.70
C PRO A 38 9.16 -7.16 -7.39
N TYR A 39 7.92 -6.68 -7.44
CA TYR A 39 7.16 -6.29 -6.23
C TYR A 39 5.70 -6.74 -6.27
N THR A 40 5.12 -6.90 -5.09
CA THR A 40 3.71 -7.23 -4.89
C THR A 40 2.87 -5.96 -4.80
N LEU A 41 1.87 -5.82 -5.65
CA LEU A 41 0.86 -4.77 -5.59
C LEU A 41 -0.48 -5.38 -5.16
N ALA A 42 -1.12 -4.81 -4.14
CA ALA A 42 -2.35 -5.34 -3.58
C ALA A 42 -3.43 -4.29 -3.37
N ILE A 43 -4.68 -4.75 -3.37
CA ILE A 43 -5.82 -4.02 -2.80
C ILE A 43 -6.02 -4.54 -1.39
N ILE A 44 -5.97 -3.62 -0.42
CA ILE A 44 -6.02 -3.91 1.01
C ILE A 44 -7.29 -3.31 1.57
N GLN A 45 -8.12 -4.15 2.18
CA GLN A 45 -9.30 -3.75 2.93
C GLN A 45 -8.85 -3.39 4.34
N LEU A 46 -8.87 -2.11 4.69
CA LEU A 46 -8.62 -1.68 6.07
C LEU A 46 -9.75 -2.16 6.97
N ASP A 47 -9.43 -2.40 8.24
CA ASP A 47 -10.38 -2.89 9.24
C ASP A 47 -11.55 -1.93 9.43
N GLU A 48 -11.34 -0.63 9.21
CA GLU A 48 -12.38 0.40 9.29
C GLU A 48 -13.29 0.47 8.05
N GLY A 49 -12.98 -0.25 6.96
CA GLY A 49 -13.85 -0.36 5.78
C GLY A 49 -13.36 0.25 4.45
N PRO A 50 -12.45 1.24 4.38
CA PRO A 50 -11.90 1.68 3.10
C PRO A 50 -10.95 0.66 2.46
N ARG A 51 -10.80 0.74 1.13
CA ARG A 51 -9.81 -0.04 0.37
C ARG A 51 -8.69 0.85 -0.13
N LEU A 52 -7.46 0.40 0.04
CA LEU A 52 -6.26 1.08 -0.44
C LEU A 52 -5.53 0.20 -1.47
N THR A 53 -4.99 0.83 -2.51
CA THR A 53 -4.05 0.17 -3.42
C THR A 53 -2.63 0.53 -2.97
N SER A 54 -1.82 -0.46 -2.61
CA SER A 54 -0.45 -0.22 -2.16
C SER A 54 0.43 -1.45 -2.38
N GLN A 55 1.74 -1.24 -2.33
CA GLN A 55 2.70 -2.33 -2.36
C GLN A 55 2.74 -3.05 -1.01
N VAL A 56 2.88 -4.37 -1.07
CA VAL A 56 3.12 -5.21 0.11
C VAL A 56 4.59 -5.63 0.12
N VAL A 57 5.29 -5.26 1.18
CA VAL A 57 6.69 -5.61 1.43
C VAL A 57 6.72 -6.97 2.09
N GLY A 58 7.53 -7.89 1.56
CA GLY A 58 7.68 -9.24 2.08
C GLY A 58 8.08 -10.19 0.97
N ASP A 59 8.21 -11.47 1.32
CA ASP A 59 8.44 -12.55 0.38
C ASP A 59 7.20 -12.74 -0.53
N PRO A 60 7.32 -12.54 -1.86
CA PRO A 60 6.23 -12.72 -2.80
C PRO A 60 5.52 -14.08 -2.67
N GLU A 61 6.27 -15.17 -2.44
CA GLU A 61 5.70 -16.53 -2.40
C GLU A 61 4.78 -16.75 -1.19
N LYS A 62 4.96 -15.97 -0.13
CA LYS A 62 4.13 -16.05 1.07
C LYS A 62 2.84 -15.24 0.94
N ILE A 63 2.80 -14.23 0.06
CA ILE A 63 1.64 -13.34 -0.06
C ILE A 63 0.44 -14.09 -0.66
N HIS A 64 -0.71 -13.98 0.01
CA HIS A 64 -1.97 -14.59 -0.41
C HIS A 64 -3.18 -13.71 -0.05
N ILE A 65 -4.32 -13.96 -0.73
CA ILE A 65 -5.61 -13.33 -0.40
C ILE A 65 -6.03 -13.76 1.00
N GLY A 66 -6.53 -12.82 1.80
CA GLY A 66 -6.89 -13.08 3.21
C GLY A 66 -5.77 -12.80 4.20
N MET A 67 -4.54 -12.56 3.74
CA MET A 67 -3.41 -12.27 4.62
C MET A 67 -3.59 -10.95 5.39
N ARG A 68 -3.31 -10.99 6.69
CA ARG A 68 -3.30 -9.82 7.57
C ARG A 68 -2.04 -8.98 7.39
N VAL A 69 -2.23 -7.68 7.22
CA VAL A 69 -1.15 -6.72 6.98
C VAL A 69 -1.30 -5.46 7.83
N ARG A 70 -0.18 -4.77 8.05
CA ARG A 70 -0.13 -3.46 8.71
C ARG A 70 0.61 -2.43 7.86
N SER A 71 0.23 -1.18 7.99
CA SER A 71 0.85 -0.04 7.32
C SER A 71 2.24 0.22 7.85
N VAL A 72 3.18 0.55 6.95
CA VAL A 72 4.54 0.96 7.26
C VAL A 72 4.92 2.19 6.45
N PHE A 73 5.69 3.09 7.07
CA PHE A 73 6.22 4.26 6.40
C PHE A 73 7.46 3.88 5.58
N ARG A 74 7.43 4.16 4.27
CA ARG A 74 8.50 3.78 3.33
C ARG A 74 8.73 4.87 2.30
N LYS A 75 9.94 4.89 1.74
CA LYS A 75 10.25 5.62 0.50
C LYS A 75 9.46 4.98 -0.65
N LEU A 76 8.67 5.79 -1.35
CA LEU A 76 7.90 5.38 -2.52
C LEU A 76 8.69 5.59 -3.81
N GLY A 77 9.45 6.69 -3.90
CA GLY A 77 10.27 7.04 -5.05
C GLY A 77 11.12 8.29 -4.81
N GLU A 78 11.88 8.69 -5.82
CA GLU A 78 12.63 9.94 -5.85
C GLU A 78 12.61 10.54 -7.26
N ASP A 79 12.56 11.88 -7.35
CA ASP A 79 12.59 12.59 -8.64
C ASP A 79 14.04 12.81 -9.12
N GLY A 80 14.70 11.73 -9.54
CA GLY A 80 16.09 11.75 -9.99
C GLY A 80 17.13 12.10 -8.91
N LYS A 81 18.40 12.24 -9.30
CA LYS A 81 19.55 12.32 -8.37
C LYS A 81 19.59 13.55 -7.45
N ARG A 82 18.81 14.59 -7.76
CA ARG A 82 18.76 15.84 -6.99
C ARG A 82 17.33 16.29 -6.66
N GLY A 83 16.32 15.47 -6.95
CA GLY A 83 14.93 15.83 -6.69
C GLY A 83 14.40 15.32 -5.36
N MET A 84 13.10 15.48 -5.18
CA MET A 84 12.43 15.17 -3.92
C MET A 84 12.28 13.68 -3.71
N ILE A 85 12.46 13.24 -2.46
CA ILE A 85 12.14 11.88 -2.03
C ILE A 85 10.68 11.85 -1.57
N TYR A 86 9.88 10.99 -2.20
CA TYR A 86 8.49 10.78 -1.81
C TYR A 86 8.43 9.65 -0.79
N TYR A 87 7.87 9.94 0.38
CA TYR A 87 7.54 8.94 1.38
C TYR A 87 6.03 8.74 1.45
N GLY A 88 5.64 7.55 1.90
CA GLY A 88 4.25 7.24 2.14
C GLY A 88 4.08 5.83 2.67
N THR A 89 2.87 5.30 2.50
CA THR A 89 2.45 4.06 3.13
C THR A 89 2.59 2.87 2.19
N LYS A 90 3.37 1.87 2.62
CA LYS A 90 3.32 0.49 2.12
C LYS A 90 2.71 -0.41 3.20
N PHE A 91 2.54 -1.69 2.92
CA PHE A 91 2.06 -2.66 3.90
C PHE A 91 3.04 -3.82 4.09
N THR A 92 2.99 -4.49 5.23
CA THR A 92 3.80 -5.68 5.54
C THR A 92 2.93 -6.71 6.26
N PRO A 93 3.18 -8.02 6.11
CA PRO A 93 2.51 -9.05 6.91
C PRO A 93 2.66 -8.78 8.42
N ILE A 94 1.64 -9.13 9.20
CA ILE A 94 1.67 -9.01 10.68
C ILE A 94 2.39 -10.20 11.33
N ASP A 95 2.32 -11.39 10.71
CA ASP A 95 2.78 -12.66 11.29
C ASP A 95 4.19 -13.09 10.83
N GLU A 96 5.12 -12.15 10.69
CA GLU A 96 6.57 -12.43 10.59
C GLU A 96 7.32 -12.08 11.88
#